data_AF-A0A7D9DGY7-F1
#
_entry.id   AF-A0A7D9DGY7-F1
#
_cell.length_a   1.000
_cell.length_b   1.000
_cell.length_c   1.000
_cell.angle_alpha   90.00
_cell.angle_beta   90.00
_cell.angle_gamma   90.00
#
_symmetry.space_group_name_H-M   'P 1'
#
loop_
_entity.id
_entity.type
_entity.pdbx_description
1 polymer ?
#
loop_
_entity_poly.entity_id
_entity_poly.type
_entity_poly.pdbx_seq_one_letter_code
_entity_poly.pdbx_strand_id
1 'polypeptide(L)'
;MHQVTFIGMVSSVTENRTHLSFEIDDLTGGIVSVKRWLDQDENAEEYERARFREDTYVRVFGYIKRLDDDKKHVVAFAMRHVTDFNEITFHMYDVIHAALSMQKRMKEEATTPDTTTNFGNNNSFTAQRDQFGPQTGSMSNAQKRVYEMVNQAKSQEGIYVGDLVKRLNMPEQGVREALEHLSNEGHIYSTTDDDHFRSTNSADE
;
A
#
# COMPACT_ATOMS: atom_id res chain seq x y z
N MET A 1 1.57 12.80 10.70
CA MET A 1 0.36 13.50 10.19
C MET A 1 -0.39 12.56 9.27
N HIS A 2 -1.72 12.48 9.38
CA HIS A 2 -2.53 11.63 8.50
C HIS A 2 -3.11 12.50 7.37
N GLN A 3 -2.59 12.32 6.17
CA GLN A 3 -3.11 12.97 4.97
C GLN A 3 -4.37 12.25 4.50
N VAL A 4 -5.34 13.04 4.05
CA VAL A 4 -6.61 12.56 3.49
C VAL A 4 -6.97 13.30 2.22
N THR A 5 -7.73 12.63 1.36
CA THR A 5 -8.46 13.26 0.26
C THR A 5 -9.89 12.75 0.27
N PHE A 6 -10.84 13.64 0.05
CA PHE A 6 -12.25 13.28 -0.06
C PHE A 6 -12.97 14.26 -0.98
N ILE A 7 -14.13 13.84 -1.50
CA ILE A 7 -15.05 14.71 -2.22
C ILE A 7 -16.32 14.87 -1.41
N GLY A 8 -16.81 16.10 -1.30
CA GLY A 8 -18.11 16.39 -0.71
C GLY A 8 -18.67 17.70 -1.23
N MET A 9 -19.91 17.97 -0.85
CA MET A 9 -20.62 19.20 -1.17
C MET A 9 -20.41 20.23 -0.06
N VAL A 10 -20.14 21.48 -0.43
CA VAL A 10 -20.04 22.59 0.54
C VAL A 10 -21.43 22.93 1.03
N SER A 11 -21.70 22.70 2.32
CA SER A 11 -22.97 23.09 2.95
C SER A 11 -22.95 24.54 3.45
N SER A 12 -21.80 25.01 3.92
CA SER A 12 -21.61 26.39 4.32
C SER A 12 -20.14 26.82 4.18
N VAL A 13 -19.92 28.10 3.90
CA VAL A 13 -18.60 28.73 3.93
C VAL A 13 -18.61 29.95 4.85
N THR A 14 -17.61 30.05 5.71
CA THR A 14 -17.37 31.21 6.58
C THR A 14 -16.01 31.81 6.26
N GLU A 15 -16.04 33.04 5.75
CA GLU A 15 -14.82 33.79 5.41
C GLU A 15 -14.26 34.50 6.65
N ASN A 16 -13.01 34.22 7.00
CA ASN A 16 -12.26 34.94 8.02
C ASN A 16 -11.08 35.67 7.39
N ARG A 17 -10.51 36.64 8.12
CA ARG A 17 -9.38 37.45 7.63
C ARG A 17 -8.17 36.62 7.17
N THR A 18 -7.92 35.47 7.78
CA THR A 18 -6.71 34.66 7.54
C THR A 18 -7.00 33.29 6.94
N HIS A 19 -8.27 32.88 6.87
CA HIS A 19 -8.63 31.54 6.44
C HIS A 19 -10.10 31.46 6.04
N LEU A 20 -10.42 30.46 5.22
CA LEU A 20 -11.77 30.03 4.94
C LEU A 20 -12.09 28.80 5.79
N SER A 21 -13.28 28.79 6.38
CA SER A 21 -13.82 27.63 7.09
C SER A 21 -15.01 27.09 6.30
N PHE A 22 -15.00 25.80 5.99
CA PHE A 22 -16.05 25.13 5.25
C PHE A 22 -16.67 24.04 6.13
N GLU A 23 -17.96 23.84 5.90
CA GLU A 23 -18.67 22.63 6.29
C GLU A 23 -18.94 21.83 5.01
N ILE A 24 -18.49 20.57 5.00
CA ILE A 24 -18.55 19.73 3.81
C ILE A 24 -19.24 18.41 4.15
N ASP A 25 -20.25 18.06 3.37
CA ASP A 25 -21.03 16.84 3.51
C ASP A 25 -20.75 15.88 2.34
N ASP A 26 -20.36 14.64 2.65
CA ASP A 26 -20.15 13.55 1.68
C ASP A 26 -21.25 12.48 1.74
N LEU A 27 -22.29 12.71 2.55
CA LEU A 27 -23.44 11.83 2.80
C LEU A 27 -23.09 10.48 3.45
N THR A 28 -21.85 10.28 3.91
CA THR A 28 -21.44 9.03 4.58
C THR A 28 -21.55 9.12 6.11
N GLY A 29 -21.75 10.32 6.66
CA GLY A 29 -21.80 10.54 8.10
C GLY A 29 -22.08 11.99 8.48
N GLY A 30 -21.37 12.47 9.50
CA GLY A 30 -21.49 13.86 9.94
C GLY A 30 -20.71 14.83 9.06
N ILE A 31 -21.17 16.08 9.03
CA ILE A 31 -20.51 17.19 8.34
C ILE A 31 -19.05 17.33 8.80
N VAL A 32 -18.14 17.43 7.83
CA VAL A 32 -16.71 17.58 8.06
C VAL A 32 -16.35 19.06 8.06
N SER A 33 -15.76 19.55 9.15
CA SER A 33 -15.20 20.90 9.22
C SER A 33 -13.83 20.95 8.53
N VAL A 34 -13.69 21.84 7.55
CA VAL A 34 -12.44 22.02 6.78
C VAL A 34 -11.96 23.46 6.88
N LYS A 35 -10.68 23.64 7.21
CA LYS A 35 -10.01 24.95 7.26
C LYS A 35 -8.97 25.07 6.15
N ARG A 36 -9.06 26.12 5.33
CA ARG A 36 -8.07 26.47 4.30
C ARG A 36 -7.46 27.83 4.63
N TRP A 37 -6.14 27.88 4.76
CA TRP A 37 -5.44 29.15 4.98
C TRP A 37 -5.40 29.96 3.69
N LEU A 38 -5.48 31.28 3.85
CA LEU A 38 -5.37 32.27 2.80
C LEU A 38 -3.89 32.65 2.63
N ASP A 39 -3.43 32.74 1.38
CA ASP A 39 -2.07 33.10 1.01
C ASP A 39 -2.00 34.62 0.71
N GLN A 40 -0.80 35.19 0.57
CA GLN A 40 -0.67 36.65 0.38
C GLN A 40 -0.97 37.15 -1.05
N ASP A 41 -1.29 36.25 -1.99
CA ASP A 41 -1.59 36.62 -3.38
C ASP A 41 -3.09 36.89 -3.59
N GLU A 42 -3.49 38.14 -3.35
CA GLU A 42 -4.88 38.61 -3.35
C GLU A 42 -5.69 38.21 -4.60
N ASN A 43 -5.05 38.17 -5.79
CA ASN A 43 -5.73 37.83 -7.04
C ASN A 43 -6.09 36.34 -7.14
N ALA A 44 -5.19 35.46 -6.68
CA ALA A 44 -5.45 34.03 -6.65
C ALA A 44 -6.57 33.71 -5.65
N GLU A 45 -6.64 34.45 -4.55
CA GLU A 45 -7.66 34.23 -3.53
C GLU A 45 -9.07 34.62 -3.96
N GLU A 46 -9.23 35.73 -4.69
CA GLU A 46 -10.54 36.17 -5.17
C GLU A 46 -11.16 35.12 -6.10
N TYR A 47 -10.33 34.51 -6.95
CA TYR A 47 -10.74 33.44 -7.84
C TYR A 47 -11.16 32.17 -7.09
N GLU A 48 -10.42 31.79 -6.06
CA GLU A 48 -10.70 30.62 -5.22
C GLU A 48 -11.97 30.84 -4.39
N ARG A 49 -12.15 32.04 -3.82
CA ARG A 49 -13.38 32.45 -3.13
C ARG A 49 -14.58 32.29 -4.05
N ALA A 50 -14.52 32.76 -5.29
CA ALA A 50 -15.63 32.64 -6.24
C ALA A 50 -16.04 31.18 -6.56
N ARG A 51 -15.12 30.21 -6.42
CA ARG A 51 -15.33 28.81 -6.83
C ARG A 51 -15.78 27.88 -5.70
N PHE A 52 -15.49 28.23 -4.45
CA PHE A 52 -15.85 27.40 -3.29
C PHE A 52 -17.02 28.03 -2.55
N ARG A 53 -18.22 27.85 -3.12
CA ARG A 53 -19.49 28.35 -2.59
C ARG A 53 -20.40 27.20 -2.20
N GLU A 54 -21.45 27.51 -1.45
CA GLU A 54 -22.48 26.54 -1.08
C GLU A 54 -23.02 25.81 -2.31
N ASP A 55 -23.48 24.57 -2.11
CA ASP A 55 -24.05 23.70 -3.14
C ASP A 55 -23.09 23.32 -4.29
N THR A 56 -21.77 23.51 -4.08
CA THR A 56 -20.74 23.06 -5.02
C THR A 56 -20.00 21.83 -4.49
N TYR A 57 -19.64 20.91 -5.39
CA TYR A 57 -18.79 19.78 -5.06
C TYR A 57 -17.32 20.21 -5.11
N VAL A 58 -16.57 19.82 -4.08
CA VAL A 58 -15.15 20.08 -3.98
C VAL A 58 -14.39 18.81 -3.63
N ARG A 59 -13.22 18.64 -4.25
CA ARG A 59 -12.21 17.71 -3.77
C ARG A 59 -11.30 18.43 -2.79
N VAL A 60 -11.15 17.85 -1.61
CA VAL A 60 -10.29 18.35 -0.55
C VAL A 60 -9.03 17.50 -0.47
N PHE A 61 -7.88 18.16 -0.27
CA PHE A 61 -6.62 17.53 0.08
C PHE A 61 -6.10 18.20 1.35
N GLY A 62 -5.92 17.41 2.41
CA GLY A 62 -5.60 17.97 3.70
C GLY A 62 -5.07 16.98 4.71
N TYR A 63 -4.88 17.47 5.92
CA TYR A 63 -4.45 16.68 7.07
C TYR A 63 -5.55 16.65 8.11
N ILE A 64 -5.85 15.47 8.65
CA ILE A 64 -6.72 15.36 9.81
C ILE A 64 -6.00 15.93 11.02
N LYS A 65 -6.66 16.86 11.71
CA LYS A 65 -6.28 17.34 13.04
C LYS A 65 -7.37 17.01 14.04
N ARG A 66 -6.96 16.71 15.27
CA ARG A 66 -7.86 16.54 16.41
C ARG A 66 -7.81 17.82 17.23
N LEU A 67 -8.97 18.33 17.62
CA LEU A 67 -9.07 19.31 18.69
C LEU A 67 -9.33 18.55 20.01
N ASP A 68 -9.10 19.21 21.14
CA ASP A 68 -9.17 18.61 22.48
C ASP A 68 -10.56 18.00 22.82
N ASP A 69 -11.62 18.40 22.11
CA ASP A 69 -13.01 17.91 22.26
C ASP A 69 -13.40 16.73 21.33
N ASP A 70 -12.43 15.91 20.87
CA ASP A 70 -12.61 14.74 19.97
C ASP A 70 -13.23 15.06 18.59
N LYS A 71 -13.53 16.34 18.30
CA LYS A 71 -13.95 16.81 16.98
C LYS A 71 -12.75 16.82 16.03
N LYS A 72 -12.78 15.90 15.07
CA LYS A 72 -11.84 15.86 13.95
C LYS A 72 -12.21 16.96 12.96
N HIS A 73 -11.20 17.70 12.51
CA HIS A 73 -11.32 18.64 11.40
C HIS A 73 -10.18 18.41 10.41
N VAL A 74 -10.35 18.89 9.19
CA VAL A 74 -9.34 18.80 8.14
C VAL A 74 -8.72 20.18 7.94
N VAL A 75 -7.40 20.25 7.93
CA VAL A 75 -6.69 21.44 7.44
C VAL A 75 -6.32 21.16 5.99
N ALA A 76 -6.98 21.85 5.06
CA ALA A 76 -6.77 21.70 3.64
C ALA A 76 -5.57 22.52 3.17
N PHE A 77 -4.60 21.86 2.53
CA PHE A 77 -3.52 22.54 1.82
C PHE A 77 -3.89 22.78 0.36
N ALA A 78 -4.80 21.97 -0.21
CA ALA A 78 -5.34 22.18 -1.55
C ALA A 78 -6.82 21.82 -1.59
N MET A 79 -7.58 22.58 -2.39
CA MET A 79 -8.98 22.29 -2.70
C MET A 79 -9.20 22.50 -4.20
N ARG A 80 -10.13 21.76 -4.79
CA ARG A 80 -10.47 21.89 -6.20
C ARG A 80 -11.97 21.75 -6.40
N HIS A 81 -12.55 22.64 -7.20
CA HIS A 81 -13.93 22.53 -7.65
C HIS A 81 -14.09 21.31 -8.58
N VAL A 82 -15.10 20.49 -8.33
CA VAL A 82 -15.43 19.32 -9.14
C VAL A 82 -16.31 19.76 -10.30
N THR A 83 -15.77 19.70 -11.51
CA THR A 83 -16.48 20.06 -12.74
C THR A 83 -16.96 18.85 -13.54
N ASP A 84 -16.33 17.69 -13.33
CA ASP A 84 -16.74 16.41 -13.90
C ASP A 84 -17.30 15.53 -12.78
N PHE A 85 -18.61 15.26 -12.81
CA PHE A 85 -19.27 14.51 -11.75
C PHE A 85 -18.97 13.00 -11.78
N ASN A 86 -18.38 12.46 -12.85
CA ASN A 86 -17.87 11.08 -12.84
C ASN A 86 -16.80 10.88 -11.76
N GLU A 87 -16.11 11.95 -11.38
CA GLU A 87 -15.12 11.95 -10.32
C GLU A 87 -15.69 11.57 -8.95
N ILE A 88 -16.95 11.92 -8.67
CA ILE A 88 -17.64 11.58 -7.41
C ILE A 88 -17.78 10.06 -7.32
N THR A 89 -18.34 9.45 -8.36
CA THR A 89 -18.54 8.00 -8.43
C THR A 89 -17.20 7.26 -8.41
N PHE A 90 -16.21 7.75 -9.15
CA PHE A 90 -14.86 7.20 -9.12
C PHE A 90 -14.26 7.23 -7.70
N HIS A 91 -14.40 8.36 -7.00
CA HIS A 91 -13.91 8.50 -5.64
C HIS A 91 -14.58 7.52 -4.67
N MET A 92 -15.90 7.30 -4.79
CA MET A 92 -16.60 6.27 -4.00
C MET A 92 -16.00 4.87 -4.22
N TYR A 93 -15.76 4.49 -5.47
CA TYR A 93 -15.12 3.20 -5.79
C TYR A 93 -13.70 3.10 -5.24
N ASP A 94 -12.91 4.17 -5.36
CA ASP A 94 -11.53 4.24 -4.86
C ASP A 94 -11.47 4.06 -3.34
N VAL A 95 -12.37 4.73 -2.61
CA VAL A 95 -12.48 4.60 -1.14
C VAL A 95 -12.88 3.18 -0.75
N ILE A 96 -13.87 2.59 -1.41
CA ILE A 96 -14.29 1.20 -1.14
C ILE A 96 -13.14 0.23 -1.41
N HIS A 97 -12.46 0.38 -2.55
CA HIS A 97 -11.34 -0.47 -2.93
C HIS A 97 -10.17 -0.36 -1.93
N ALA A 98 -9.82 0.87 -1.52
CA ALA A 98 -8.78 1.12 -0.52
C ALA A 98 -9.14 0.49 0.83
N ALA A 99 -10.39 0.64 1.29
CA ALA A 99 -10.87 0.05 2.54
C ALA A 99 -10.80 -1.48 2.53
N LEU A 100 -11.28 -2.12 1.45
CA LEU A 100 -11.21 -3.58 1.30
C LEU A 100 -9.76 -4.08 1.22
N SER A 101 -8.89 -3.35 0.52
CA SER A 101 -7.47 -3.69 0.41
C SER A 101 -6.76 -3.61 1.77
N MET A 102 -7.04 -2.56 2.56
CA MET A 102 -6.51 -2.43 3.92
C MET A 102 -7.04 -3.54 4.85
N GLN A 103 -8.33 -3.86 4.77
CA GLN A 103 -8.92 -4.93 5.58
C GLN A 103 -8.30 -6.30 5.26
N LYS A 104 -8.05 -6.58 3.97
CA LYS A 104 -7.38 -7.81 3.55
C LYS A 104 -5.97 -7.90 4.12
N ARG A 105 -5.18 -6.82 4.02
CA ARG A 105 -3.82 -6.75 4.58
C ARG A 105 -3.80 -6.93 6.10
N MET A 106 -4.70 -6.29 6.84
CA MET A 106 -4.77 -6.44 8.30
C MET A 106 -5.11 -7.87 8.73
N LYS A 107 -5.93 -8.60 7.95
CA LYS A 107 -6.22 -10.02 8.22
C LYS A 107 -5.01 -10.92 7.96
N GLU A 108 -4.23 -10.63 6.92
CA GLU A 108 -2.99 -11.34 6.60
C GLU A 108 -1.88 -11.07 7.63
N GLU A 109 -1.78 -9.85 8.15
CA GLU A 109 -0.83 -9.47 9.21
C GLU A 109 -1.25 -10.04 10.59
N ALA A 110 -2.55 -10.14 10.89
CA ALA A 110 -3.03 -10.77 12.13
C ALA A 110 -2.86 -12.30 12.17
N THR A 111 -2.44 -12.93 11.06
CA THR A 111 -2.19 -14.38 10.97
C THR A 111 -0.72 -14.76 11.07
N THR A 112 0.21 -13.83 11.35
CA THR A 112 1.56 -14.22 11.79
C THR A 112 1.47 -14.81 13.20
N PRO A 113 1.71 -16.11 13.40
CA PRO A 113 1.79 -16.68 14.74
C PRO A 113 3.02 -16.07 15.41
N ASP A 114 2.83 -15.56 16.62
CA ASP A 114 3.91 -15.28 17.56
C ASP A 114 4.81 -16.51 17.64
N THR A 115 5.92 -16.48 16.89
CA THR A 115 6.92 -17.54 16.88
C THR A 115 7.88 -17.27 18.04
N THR A 116 7.33 -17.21 19.25
CA THR A 116 8.09 -17.57 20.44
C THR A 116 8.42 -19.04 20.31
N THR A 117 9.62 -19.28 19.77
CA THR A 117 10.27 -20.57 19.61
C THR A 117 10.38 -21.27 20.96
N ASN A 118 9.37 -22.06 21.32
CA ASN A 118 9.54 -23.15 22.26
C ASN A 118 9.84 -24.40 21.41
N PHE A 119 11.11 -24.80 21.38
CA PHE A 119 11.56 -26.03 20.73
C PHE A 119 11.01 -27.24 21.49
N GLY A 120 9.77 -27.59 21.18
CA GLY A 120 9.06 -28.77 21.69
C GLY A 120 8.70 -29.69 20.52
N ASN A 121 9.60 -30.62 20.27
CA ASN A 121 9.46 -31.79 19.40
C ASN A 121 8.02 -32.35 19.32
N ASN A 122 7.34 -32.22 18.16
CA ASN A 122 6.46 -33.30 17.70
C ASN A 122 6.07 -33.20 16.22
N ASN A 123 6.15 -34.36 15.59
CA ASN A 123 5.85 -34.70 14.21
C ASN A 123 4.34 -34.52 13.93
N SER A 124 3.94 -33.65 12.98
CA SER A 124 2.61 -33.73 12.37
C SER A 124 2.55 -33.00 11.03
N PHE A 125 2.26 -33.77 9.99
CA PHE A 125 1.83 -33.32 8.66
C PHE A 125 0.65 -32.35 8.75
N THR A 126 0.72 -31.19 8.09
CA THR A 126 -0.44 -30.58 7.42
C THR A 126 0.02 -29.53 6.40
N ALA A 127 -0.50 -29.70 5.18
CA ALA A 127 -0.30 -28.82 4.04
C ALA A 127 -0.77 -27.39 4.34
N GLN A 128 0.10 -26.39 4.13
CA GLN A 128 -0.25 -24.99 4.36
C GLN A 128 -0.16 -24.15 3.09
N ARG A 129 -1.36 -23.65 2.77
CA ARG A 129 -1.81 -22.77 1.69
C ARG A 129 -0.88 -21.58 1.41
N ASP A 130 -0.78 -21.32 0.11
CA ASP A 130 -0.31 -20.10 -0.56
C ASP A 130 -0.78 -18.79 0.09
N GLN A 131 0.17 -17.92 0.41
CA GLN A 131 -0.03 -16.54 0.85
C GLN A 131 0.71 -15.64 -0.16
N PHE A 132 -0.05 -15.01 -1.05
CA PHE A 132 0.42 -14.11 -2.11
C PHE A 132 0.57 -12.67 -1.57
N GLY A 133 1.80 -12.20 -1.41
CA GLY A 133 2.20 -10.79 -1.29
C GLY A 133 2.88 -10.26 -2.59
N PRO A 134 3.18 -8.96 -2.73
CA PRO A 134 2.94 -8.16 -3.95
C PRO A 134 3.71 -8.59 -5.20
N GLN A 135 3.03 -8.54 -6.36
CA GLN A 135 3.60 -8.73 -7.69
C GLN A 135 4.39 -7.48 -8.12
N THR A 136 5.70 -7.56 -8.06
CA THR A 136 6.56 -6.99 -9.11
C THR A 136 6.57 -8.02 -10.24
N GLY A 137 6.03 -7.69 -11.41
CA GLY A 137 6.19 -8.44 -12.67
C GLY A 137 6.16 -9.97 -12.58
N SER A 138 4.99 -10.55 -12.29
CA SER A 138 4.60 -11.95 -12.53
C SER A 138 5.55 -13.12 -12.15
N MET A 139 6.25 -13.08 -11.02
CA MET A 139 6.75 -14.31 -10.39
C MET A 139 5.62 -15.09 -9.68
N SER A 140 5.50 -16.38 -9.97
CA SER A 140 4.70 -17.35 -9.21
C SER A 140 5.20 -17.47 -7.77
N ASN A 141 4.34 -17.95 -6.85
CA ASN A 141 4.73 -18.18 -5.45
C ASN A 141 5.91 -19.15 -5.31
N ALA A 142 5.99 -20.14 -6.19
CA ALA A 142 7.12 -21.07 -6.25
C ALA A 142 8.43 -20.33 -6.55
N GLN A 143 8.43 -19.46 -7.57
CA GLN A 143 9.59 -18.65 -7.95
C GLN A 143 10.00 -17.69 -6.84
N LYS A 144 9.05 -17.02 -6.18
CA LYS A 144 9.35 -16.13 -5.05
C LYS A 144 10.05 -16.84 -3.89
N ARG A 145 9.53 -18.01 -3.49
CA ARG A 145 10.13 -18.82 -2.41
C ARG A 145 11.54 -19.31 -2.78
N VAL A 146 11.75 -19.73 -4.02
CA VAL A 146 13.06 -20.14 -4.52
C VAL A 146 14.04 -18.95 -4.52
N TYR A 147 13.61 -17.79 -5.04
CA TYR A 147 14.43 -16.58 -5.08
C TYR A 147 14.84 -16.10 -3.68
N GLU A 148 13.92 -16.07 -2.71
CA GLU A 148 14.24 -15.69 -1.32
C GLU A 148 15.31 -16.61 -0.71
N MET A 149 15.22 -17.92 -0.94
CA MET A 149 16.21 -18.88 -0.45
C MET A 149 17.57 -18.72 -1.12
N VAL A 150 17.59 -18.47 -2.43
CA VAL A 150 18.84 -18.21 -3.19
C VAL A 150 19.47 -16.89 -2.74
N ASN A 151 18.67 -15.87 -2.44
CA ASN A 151 19.16 -14.57 -1.98
C ASN A 151 19.72 -14.61 -0.54
N GLN A 152 19.25 -15.55 0.29
CA GLN A 152 19.77 -15.76 1.64
C GLN A 152 21.07 -16.60 1.66
N ALA A 153 21.48 -17.18 0.54
CA ALA A 153 22.69 -17.97 0.45
C ALA A 153 23.93 -17.09 0.60
N LYS A 154 24.68 -17.29 1.68
CA LYS A 154 25.94 -16.58 1.99
C LYS A 154 27.19 -17.35 1.55
N SER A 155 27.03 -18.59 1.12
CA SER A 155 28.13 -19.41 0.60
C SER A 155 28.63 -18.85 -0.73
N GLN A 156 29.96 -18.83 -0.91
CA GLN A 156 30.57 -18.42 -2.18
C GLN A 156 30.13 -19.31 -3.35
N GLU A 157 29.87 -20.58 -3.06
CA GLU A 157 29.37 -21.57 -4.02
C GLU A 157 27.88 -21.40 -4.34
N GLY A 158 27.13 -20.56 -3.61
CA GLY A 158 25.67 -20.44 -3.77
C GLY A 158 24.90 -21.56 -3.05
N ILE A 159 23.63 -21.74 -3.39
CA ILE A 159 22.78 -22.79 -2.82
C ILE A 159 22.60 -23.96 -3.79
N TYR A 160 22.73 -25.18 -3.27
CA TYR A 160 22.52 -26.41 -4.03
C TYR A 160 21.03 -26.69 -4.28
N VAL A 161 20.68 -27.16 -5.48
CA VAL A 161 19.29 -27.52 -5.85
C VAL A 161 18.67 -28.51 -4.87
N GLY A 162 19.43 -29.52 -4.44
CA GLY A 162 18.93 -30.52 -3.48
C GLY A 162 18.62 -29.94 -2.10
N ASP A 163 19.29 -28.85 -1.71
CA ASP A 163 18.99 -28.14 -0.46
C ASP A 163 17.74 -27.27 -0.59
N LEU A 164 17.49 -26.68 -1.77
CA LEU A 164 16.24 -25.99 -2.06
C LEU A 164 15.06 -26.96 -2.00
N VAL A 165 15.19 -28.15 -2.60
CA VAL A 165 14.17 -29.21 -2.54
C VAL A 165 13.82 -29.58 -1.10
N LYS A 166 14.85 -29.81 -0.27
CA LYS A 166 14.66 -30.16 1.16
C LYS A 166 14.05 -29.02 1.97
N ARG A 167 14.53 -27.78 1.78
CA ARG A 167 14.10 -26.62 2.59
C ARG A 167 12.72 -26.09 2.19
N LEU A 168 12.39 -26.13 0.90
CA LEU A 168 11.10 -25.67 0.38
C LEU A 168 10.03 -26.76 0.36
N ASN A 169 10.41 -28.02 0.58
CA ASN A 169 9.53 -29.19 0.49
C ASN A 169 8.74 -29.21 -0.84
N MET A 170 9.43 -28.89 -1.93
CA MET A 170 8.89 -28.83 -3.29
C MET A 170 9.48 -29.96 -4.14
N PRO A 171 8.75 -30.49 -5.14
CA PRO A 171 9.31 -31.47 -6.06
C PRO A 171 10.49 -30.88 -6.82
N GLU A 172 11.56 -31.65 -7.03
CA GLU A 172 12.78 -31.21 -7.72
C GLU A 172 12.49 -30.58 -9.08
N GLN A 173 11.56 -31.15 -9.84
CA GLN A 173 11.12 -30.62 -11.11
C GLN A 173 10.60 -29.17 -10.98
N GLY A 174 9.74 -28.89 -10.00
CA GLY A 174 9.19 -27.54 -9.81
C GLY A 174 10.23 -26.53 -9.31
N VAL A 175 11.25 -26.99 -8.58
CA VAL A 175 12.39 -26.15 -8.18
C VAL A 175 13.26 -25.81 -9.39
N ARG A 176 13.56 -26.79 -10.26
CA ARG A 176 14.35 -26.57 -11.48
C ARG A 176 13.64 -25.63 -12.47
N GLU A 177 12.34 -25.81 -12.70
CA GLU A 177 11.53 -24.91 -13.53
C GLU A 177 11.51 -23.47 -13.00
N ALA A 178 11.43 -23.30 -11.67
CA ALA A 178 11.49 -22.00 -11.03
C ALA A 178 12.89 -21.35 -11.17
N LEU A 179 13.97 -22.11 -10.97
CA LEU A 179 15.34 -21.64 -11.14
C LEU A 179 15.63 -21.23 -12.58
N GLU A 180 15.17 -22.01 -13.57
CA GLU A 180 15.32 -21.70 -14.98
C GLU A 180 14.63 -20.37 -15.34
N HIS A 181 13.42 -20.15 -14.83
CA HIS A 181 12.71 -18.89 -15.04
C HIS A 181 13.43 -17.70 -14.41
N LEU A 182 13.85 -17.83 -13.15
CA LEU A 182 14.60 -16.80 -12.43
C LEU A 182 15.93 -16.46 -13.10
N SER A 183 16.58 -17.47 -13.69
CA SER A 183 17.82 -17.30 -14.45
C SER A 183 17.57 -16.55 -15.76
N ASN A 184 16.53 -16.94 -16.51
CA ASN A 184 16.12 -16.28 -17.76
C ASN A 184 15.72 -14.81 -17.57
N GLU A 185 15.13 -14.47 -16.42
CA GLU A 185 14.78 -13.09 -16.06
C GLU A 185 15.98 -12.29 -15.50
N GLY A 186 17.12 -12.95 -15.27
CA GLY A 186 18.35 -12.31 -14.79
C GLY A 186 18.38 -12.05 -13.27
N HIS A 187 17.55 -12.74 -12.49
CA HIS A 187 17.53 -12.64 -11.03
C HIS A 187 18.57 -13.51 -10.34
N ILE A 188 18.96 -14.62 -10.97
CA ILE A 188 19.96 -15.56 -10.44
C ILE A 188 20.90 -16.03 -11.56
N TYR A 189 22.03 -16.60 -11.19
CA TYR A 189 23.01 -17.22 -12.09
C TYR A 189 23.61 -18.48 -11.46
N SER A 190 24.09 -19.42 -12.29
CA SER A 190 24.83 -20.59 -11.81
C SER A 190 26.29 -20.23 -11.53
N THR A 191 26.87 -20.83 -10.49
CA THR A 191 28.20 -20.49 -9.98
C THR A 191 29.25 -21.53 -10.37
N THR A 192 29.27 -22.67 -9.66
CA THR A 192 30.33 -23.69 -9.75
C THR A 192 29.95 -24.86 -10.65
N ASP A 193 28.67 -25.21 -10.69
CA ASP A 193 28.11 -26.25 -11.56
C ASP A 193 26.65 -25.93 -11.89
N ASP A 194 26.00 -26.83 -12.64
CA ASP A 194 24.62 -26.68 -13.10
C ASP A 194 23.56 -26.84 -11.98
N ASP A 195 23.98 -27.22 -10.76
CA ASP A 195 23.12 -27.44 -9.60
C ASP A 195 23.37 -26.42 -8.46
N HIS A 196 24.23 -25.41 -8.66
CA HIS A 196 24.53 -24.36 -7.68
C HIS A 196 24.14 -22.97 -8.20
N PHE A 197 23.29 -22.27 -7.46
CA PHE A 197 22.70 -20.99 -7.88
C PHE A 197 22.94 -19.86 -6.89
N ARG A 198 23.08 -18.64 -7.41
CA ARG A 198 23.28 -17.42 -6.61
C ARG A 198 22.50 -16.23 -7.19
N SER A 199 22.08 -15.30 -6.32
CA SER A 199 21.33 -14.09 -6.70
C SER A 199 22.23 -13.05 -7.37
N THR A 200 21.76 -12.40 -8.44
CA THR A 200 22.47 -11.29 -9.10
C THR A 200 22.62 -10.05 -8.21
N ASN A 201 21.76 -9.90 -7.18
CA ASN A 201 21.88 -8.85 -6.18
C ASN A 201 22.95 -9.11 -5.10
N SER A 202 23.60 -10.28 -5.11
CA SER A 202 24.63 -10.62 -4.12
C SER A 202 26.06 -10.22 -4.54
N ALA A 203 26.20 -9.31 -5.51
CA ALA A 203 27.47 -8.74 -5.93
C ALA A 203 27.94 -7.62 -4.97
N ASP A 204 29.02 -7.94 -4.24
CA ASP A 204 30.05 -7.08 -3.67
C ASP A 204 29.66 -5.93 -2.71
N GLU A 205 29.84 -6.22 -1.40
CA GLU A 205 30.66 -5.38 -0.50
C GLU A 205 31.87 -6.20 -0.02
#